data_AF-A0A3C2A4S8-F1
#
_entry.id   AF-A0A3C2A4S8-F1
#
_cell.length_a   1.000
_cell.length_b   1.000
_cell.length_c   1.000
_cell.angle_alpha   90.00
_cell.angle_beta   90.00
_cell.angle_gamma   90.00
#
_symmetry.space_group_name_H-M   'P 1'
#
loop_
_entity.id
_entity.type
_entity.pdbx_description
1 polymer ?
#
loop_
_entity_poly.entity_id
_entity_poly.type
_entity_poly.pdbx_seq_one_letter_code
_entity_poly.pdbx_strand_id
1 'polypeptide(L)'
;MFLVLSLVAMVLLSIPFLWQQRASDMGILKQLPPRMNERSPELSVPERELLAIKLVSDDQILANEIRIDSIPQITTHVIQHVQNQGVDSTLSSSPEKAIVSILSDRGISYDTYIAVLDAVDRAYNQMYAEKLGITVEEFRSLDRSSPRYQKAKEGFPKQVSITEPTDLK
;
A
#
# COMPACT_ATOMS: atom_id res chain seq x y z
N MET A 1 -42.04 61.94 -4.63
CA MET A 1 -41.69 61.55 -3.24
C MET A 1 -42.00 60.08 -2.96
N PHE A 2 -43.22 59.59 -3.22
CA PHE A 2 -43.61 58.18 -3.03
C PHE A 2 -42.78 57.16 -3.83
N LEU A 3 -42.38 57.49 -5.05
CA LEU A 3 -41.62 56.59 -5.93
C LEU A 3 -40.16 56.39 -5.45
N VAL A 4 -39.55 57.42 -4.85
CA VAL A 4 -38.20 57.35 -4.27
C VAL A 4 -38.22 56.58 -2.94
N LEU A 5 -39.25 56.77 -2.10
CA LEU A 5 -39.43 55.98 -0.89
C LEU A 5 -39.63 54.48 -1.20
N SER A 6 -40.34 54.16 -2.28
CA SER A 6 -40.57 52.78 -2.71
C SER A 6 -39.28 52.08 -3.18
N LEU A 7 -38.42 52.78 -3.92
CA LEU A 7 -37.10 52.27 -4.33
C LEU A 7 -36.16 52.04 -3.13
N VAL A 8 -36.12 52.99 -2.19
CA VAL A 8 -35.32 52.87 -0.97
C VAL A 8 -35.80 51.70 -0.11
N ALA A 9 -37.12 51.51 0.03
CA ALA A 9 -37.69 50.37 0.74
C ALA A 9 -37.36 49.03 0.07
N MET A 10 -37.39 48.96 -1.26
CA MET A 10 -37.04 47.75 -2.01
C MET A 10 -35.56 47.38 -1.84
N VAL A 11 -34.66 48.37 -1.88
CA VAL A 11 -33.23 48.16 -1.65
C VAL A 11 -32.96 47.71 -0.21
N LEU A 12 -33.53 48.37 0.80
CA LEU A 12 -33.42 47.99 2.21
C LEU A 12 -33.94 46.57 2.50
N LEU A 13 -34.99 46.13 1.80
CA LEU A 13 -35.53 44.77 1.93
C LEU A 13 -34.61 43.72 1.27
N SER A 14 -33.91 44.08 0.19
CA SER A 14 -33.06 43.14 -0.57
C SER A 14 -31.65 42.94 0.01
N ILE A 15 -31.12 43.89 0.80
CA ILE A 15 -29.79 43.79 1.41
C ILE A 15 -29.64 42.56 2.34
N PRO A 16 -30.55 42.26 3.29
CA PRO A 16 -30.39 41.08 4.15
C PRO A 16 -30.47 39.75 3.39
N PHE A 17 -31.19 39.71 2.26
CA PHE A 17 -31.25 38.53 1.39
C PHE A 17 -29.91 38.24 0.69
N LEU A 18 -29.18 39.29 0.28
CA LEU A 18 -27.86 39.15 -0.36
C LEU A 18 -26.77 38.70 0.63
N TRP A 19 -26.88 39.02 1.93
CA TRP A 19 -25.89 38.62 2.94
C TRP A 19 -26.16 37.28 3.62
N GLN A 20 -27.40 36.79 3.64
CA GLN A 20 -27.77 35.51 4.28
C GLN A 20 -27.25 34.27 3.53
N GLN A 21 -26.85 34.40 2.26
CA GLN A 21 -26.25 33.28 1.52
C GLN A 21 -24.77 33.01 1.86
N ARG A 22 -24.07 33.89 2.59
CA ARG A 22 -22.65 33.69 2.97
C ARG A 22 -22.43 33.05 4.35
N ALA A 23 -23.40 32.29 4.86
CA ALA A 23 -23.24 31.51 6.09
C ALA A 23 -23.48 30.01 5.89
N SER A 24 -23.19 29.51 4.68
CA SER A 24 -23.08 28.08 4.41
C SER A 24 -21.68 27.84 3.88
N ASP A 25 -20.71 27.59 4.76
CA ASP A 25 -19.45 26.86 4.49
C ASP A 25 -18.51 26.84 5.72
N MET A 26 -19.04 26.86 6.95
CA MET A 26 -18.25 26.45 8.11
C MET A 26 -18.46 24.98 8.39
N GLY A 27 -17.64 24.20 7.69
CA GLY A 27 -17.26 22.85 8.06
C GLY A 27 -18.30 21.82 7.70
N ILE A 28 -17.88 20.82 6.93
CA ILE A 28 -18.49 19.49 6.98
C ILE A 28 -18.76 19.22 8.47
N LEU A 29 -20.03 19.07 8.87
CA LEU A 29 -20.39 18.47 10.15
C LEU A 29 -19.98 17.00 10.08
N LYS A 30 -18.66 16.79 10.07
CA LYS A 30 -18.06 15.50 10.23
C LYS A 30 -18.24 15.25 11.71
N GLN A 31 -19.32 14.55 12.07
CA GLN A 31 -19.27 13.81 13.31
C GLN A 31 -17.94 13.07 13.28
N LEU A 32 -17.10 13.35 14.27
CA LEU A 32 -15.94 12.52 14.49
C LEU A 32 -16.46 11.08 14.48
N PRO A 33 -15.85 10.17 13.70
CA PRO A 33 -16.14 8.76 13.85
C PRO A 33 -16.17 8.48 15.35
N PRO A 34 -17.12 7.67 15.85
CA PRO A 34 -17.15 7.32 17.25
C PRO A 34 -15.72 6.98 17.66
N ARG A 35 -15.22 7.58 18.76
CA ARG A 35 -13.89 7.24 19.28
C ARG A 35 -13.82 5.73 19.23
N MET A 36 -12.84 5.18 18.50
CA MET A 36 -12.67 3.74 18.44
C MET A 36 -12.59 3.29 19.89
N ASN A 37 -13.64 2.64 20.38
CA ASN A 37 -13.59 1.98 21.66
C ASN A 37 -12.36 1.08 21.57
N GLU A 38 -11.46 1.26 22.53
CA GLU A 38 -10.21 0.52 22.66
C GLU A 38 -10.45 -0.94 22.28
N ARG A 39 -9.68 -1.42 21.29
CA ARG A 39 -9.74 -2.73 20.65
C ARG A 39 -10.68 -2.84 19.42
N SER A 40 -10.42 -2.06 18.37
CA SER A 40 -9.98 -2.82 17.18
C SER A 40 -8.65 -3.42 17.65
N PRO A 41 -8.45 -4.75 17.67
CA PRO A 41 -7.09 -5.23 17.81
C PRO A 41 -6.35 -4.49 16.70
N GLU A 42 -5.49 -3.55 17.08
CA GLU A 42 -4.41 -3.16 16.21
C GLU A 42 -3.79 -4.52 15.95
N LEU A 43 -4.04 -5.07 14.77
CA LEU A 43 -3.44 -6.31 14.35
C LEU A 43 -1.97 -5.93 14.28
N SER A 44 -1.31 -6.03 15.43
CA SER A 44 0.11 -5.88 15.60
C SER A 44 0.66 -7.07 14.88
N VAL A 45 0.87 -6.88 13.58
CA VAL A 45 1.58 -7.84 12.76
C VAL A 45 2.93 -8.01 13.44
N PRO A 46 3.30 -9.23 13.87
CA PRO A 46 4.58 -9.44 14.49
C PRO A 46 5.68 -9.01 13.53
N GLU A 47 6.69 -8.27 14.00
CA GLU A 47 7.75 -7.70 13.15
C GLU A 47 8.44 -8.76 12.28
N ARG A 48 8.63 -9.97 12.81
CA ARG A 48 9.20 -11.10 12.06
C ARG A 48 8.41 -11.53 10.84
N GLU A 49 7.10 -11.24 10.78
CA GLU A 49 6.27 -11.55 9.62
C GLU A 49 6.40 -10.51 8.52
N LEU A 50 6.96 -9.34 8.84
CA LEU A 50 7.12 -8.20 7.96
C LEU A 50 8.53 -8.17 7.36
N LEU A 51 8.62 -8.29 6.04
CA LEU A 51 9.82 -7.94 5.28
C LEU A 51 9.68 -6.51 4.78
N ALA A 52 10.44 -5.58 5.37
CA ALA A 52 10.43 -4.17 4.96
C ALA A 52 11.50 -3.94 3.88
N ILE A 53 11.05 -3.70 2.64
CA ILE A 53 11.89 -3.27 1.52
C ILE A 53 11.76 -1.75 1.40
N LYS A 54 12.79 -1.02 1.85
CA LYS A 54 12.87 0.44 1.76
C LYS A 54 13.68 0.84 0.54
N LEU A 55 13.08 1.69 -0.28
CA LEU A 55 13.71 2.34 -1.42
C LEU A 55 14.01 3.76 -0.99
N VAL A 56 15.29 4.04 -0.79
CA VAL A 56 15.79 5.32 -0.30
C VAL A 56 16.33 6.12 -1.49
N SER A 57 16.36 7.45 -1.34
CA SER A 57 17.05 8.36 -2.25
C SER A 57 18.45 7.84 -2.66
N ASP A 58 18.90 8.23 -3.86
CA ASP A 58 20.11 7.71 -4.54
C ASP A 58 20.03 6.23 -4.95
N ASP A 59 18.83 5.72 -5.25
CA ASP A 59 18.57 4.35 -5.70
C ASP A 59 19.09 3.26 -4.73
N GLN A 60 19.17 3.60 -3.44
CA GLN A 60 19.59 2.67 -2.42
C GLN A 60 18.41 1.80 -1.96
N ILE A 61 18.65 0.50 -1.84
CA ILE A 61 17.62 -0.47 -1.47
C ILE A 61 18.05 -1.13 -0.15
N LEU A 62 17.15 -1.15 0.81
CA LEU A 62 17.33 -1.81 2.10
C LEU A 62 16.24 -2.87 2.28
N ALA A 63 16.60 -4.10 2.65
CA ALA A 63 15.66 -5.13 3.06
C ALA A 63 15.93 -5.47 4.53
N ASN A 64 14.96 -5.22 5.43
CA ASN A 64 15.12 -5.36 6.88
C ASN A 64 16.41 -4.68 7.41
N GLU A 65 16.63 -3.42 7.01
CA GLU A 65 17.83 -2.62 7.34
C GLU A 65 19.16 -3.12 6.72
N ILE A 66 19.13 -4.20 5.93
CA ILE A 66 20.31 -4.71 5.22
C ILE A 66 20.35 -4.09 3.82
N ARG A 67 21.48 -3.48 3.46
CA ARG A 67 21.70 -2.95 2.13
C ARG A 67 21.69 -4.05 1.08
N ILE A 68 20.92 -3.84 0.02
CA ILE A 68 20.84 -4.72 -1.14
C ILE A 68 21.61 -4.07 -2.29
N ASP A 69 22.64 -4.75 -2.77
CA ASP A 69 23.53 -4.24 -3.82
C ASP A 69 23.03 -4.59 -5.23
N SER A 70 22.10 -5.55 -5.36
CA SER A 70 21.57 -5.98 -6.64
C SER A 70 20.10 -6.42 -6.57
N ILE A 71 19.32 -6.04 -7.59
CA ILE A 71 17.90 -6.39 -7.71
C ILE A 71 17.63 -7.92 -7.56
N PRO A 72 18.44 -8.85 -8.10
CA PRO A 72 18.21 -10.28 -7.92
C PRO A 72 18.28 -10.77 -6.47
N GLN A 73 19.02 -10.07 -5.60
CA GLN A 73 19.05 -10.40 -4.17
C GLN A 73 17.68 -10.18 -3.52
N ILE A 74 16.91 -9.18 -3.96
CA ILE A 74 15.54 -8.94 -3.47
C ILE A 74 14.68 -10.19 -3.66
N THR A 75 14.75 -10.80 -4.85
CA THR A 75 14.02 -12.04 -5.15
C THR A 75 14.42 -13.14 -4.15
N THR A 76 15.72 -13.28 -3.87
CA THR A 76 16.24 -14.29 -2.92
C THR A 76 15.73 -14.02 -1.50
N HIS A 77 15.82 -12.78 -1.01
CA HIS A 77 15.37 -12.40 0.32
C HIS A 77 13.86 -12.59 0.51
N VAL A 78 13.05 -12.28 -0.52
CA VAL A 78 11.60 -12.51 -0.46
C VAL A 78 11.28 -14.00 -0.38
N ILE A 79 11.93 -14.84 -1.20
CA ILE A 79 11.74 -16.29 -1.16
C ILE A 79 12.14 -16.83 0.22
N GLN A 80 13.31 -16.44 0.72
CA GLN A 80 13.79 -16.85 2.04
C GLN A 80 12.82 -16.44 3.15
N HIS A 81 12.31 -15.21 3.13
CA HIS A 81 11.35 -14.74 4.12
C HIS A 81 10.06 -15.55 4.09
N VAL A 82 9.47 -15.72 2.90
CA VAL A 82 8.16 -16.40 2.75
C VAL A 82 8.28 -17.91 3.02
N GLN A 83 9.35 -18.56 2.58
CA GLN A 83 9.56 -20.00 2.75
C GLN A 83 10.26 -20.37 4.07
N ASN A 84 10.57 -19.42 4.95
CA ASN A 84 11.30 -19.66 6.20
C ASN A 84 10.63 -20.69 7.13
N GLN A 85 9.29 -20.78 7.13
CA GLN A 85 8.52 -21.70 7.98
C GLN A 85 8.87 -21.62 9.48
N GLY A 86 9.31 -20.45 9.95
CA GLY A 86 9.68 -20.21 11.34
C GLY A 86 11.01 -20.81 11.79
N VAL A 87 11.89 -21.23 10.87
CA VAL A 87 13.23 -21.72 11.18
C VAL A 87 14.09 -20.58 11.74
N ASP A 88 14.11 -19.44 11.05
CA ASP A 88 14.72 -18.20 11.54
C ASP A 88 13.67 -17.37 12.29
N SER A 89 14.02 -16.93 13.51
CA SER A 89 13.16 -16.09 14.36
C SER A 89 12.95 -14.67 13.80
N THR A 90 13.83 -14.23 12.90
CA THR A 90 13.79 -12.89 12.29
C THR A 90 12.95 -12.82 11.01
N LEU A 91 12.56 -13.98 10.47
CA LEU A 91 11.79 -14.12 9.23
C LEU A 91 10.40 -14.71 9.51
N SER A 92 9.56 -14.76 8.47
CA SER A 92 8.16 -15.17 8.62
C SER A 92 8.01 -16.60 9.15
N SER A 93 6.98 -16.80 9.98
CA SER A 93 6.68 -18.12 10.52
C SER A 93 5.91 -19.03 9.58
N SER A 94 5.20 -18.49 8.61
CA SER A 94 4.56 -19.27 7.56
C SER A 94 4.28 -18.42 6.32
N PRO A 95 4.25 -19.03 5.12
CA PRO A 95 3.95 -18.30 3.89
C PRO A 95 2.62 -17.52 3.92
N GLU A 96 1.64 -17.99 4.71
CA GLU A 96 0.33 -17.35 4.86
C GLU A 96 0.34 -16.08 5.72
N LYS A 97 1.38 -15.90 6.53
CA LYS A 97 1.54 -14.75 7.42
C LYS A 97 2.58 -13.76 6.91
N ALA A 98 3.39 -14.18 5.93
CA ALA A 98 4.48 -13.37 5.39
C ALA A 98 3.95 -12.13 4.66
N ILE A 99 4.26 -10.95 5.18
CA ILE A 99 3.92 -9.67 4.58
C ILE A 99 5.20 -9.03 4.02
N VAL A 100 5.16 -8.63 2.75
CA VAL A 100 6.22 -7.86 2.12
C VAL A 100 5.75 -6.40 2.02
N SER A 101 6.43 -5.50 2.70
CA SER A 101 6.12 -4.06 2.68
C SER A 101 7.16 -3.31 1.88
N ILE A 102 6.71 -2.63 0.82
CA ILE A 102 7.56 -1.80 -0.04
C ILE A 102 7.32 -0.35 0.33
N LEU A 103 8.34 0.28 0.90
CA LEU A 103 8.36 1.67 1.32
C LEU A 103 9.21 2.45 0.33
N SER A 104 8.63 3.46 -0.31
CA SER A 104 9.33 4.27 -1.30
C SER A 104 9.55 5.70 -0.81
N ASP A 105 10.79 6.18 -0.98
CA ASP A 105 11.14 7.59 -0.83
C ASP A 105 10.80 8.37 -2.10
N ARG A 106 10.63 9.69 -2.01
CA ARG A 106 10.39 10.56 -3.16
C ARG A 106 11.62 10.75 -4.04
N GLY A 107 12.81 10.58 -3.49
CA GLY A 107 14.07 10.75 -4.22
C GLY A 107 14.52 9.53 -5.04
N ILE A 108 13.73 8.45 -5.11
CA ILE A 108 14.08 7.26 -5.88
C ILE A 108 13.80 7.44 -7.37
N SER A 109 14.56 6.76 -8.22
CA SER A 109 14.19 6.68 -9.63
C SER A 109 12.99 5.76 -9.84
N TYR A 110 12.18 6.09 -10.85
CA TYR A 110 11.05 5.27 -11.25
C TYR A 110 11.49 3.88 -11.73
N ASP A 111 12.63 3.79 -12.42
CA ASP A 111 13.17 2.52 -12.92
C ASP A 111 13.52 1.57 -11.78
N THR A 112 14.16 2.06 -10.71
CA THR A 112 14.46 1.27 -9.51
C THR A 112 13.18 0.78 -8.84
N TYR A 113 12.17 1.65 -8.73
CA TYR A 113 10.88 1.29 -8.15
C TYR A 113 10.21 0.12 -8.91
N ILE A 114 10.14 0.21 -10.24
CA ILE A 114 9.57 -0.86 -11.08
C ILE A 114 10.42 -2.13 -10.99
N ALA A 115 11.75 -2.02 -11.00
CA ALA A 115 12.64 -3.17 -10.88
C ALA A 115 12.43 -3.94 -9.58
N VAL A 116 12.15 -3.26 -8.46
CA VAL A 116 11.85 -3.89 -7.17
C VAL A 116 10.49 -4.60 -7.21
N LEU A 117 9.46 -3.96 -7.75
CA LEU A 117 8.15 -4.58 -7.92
C LEU A 117 8.25 -5.87 -8.76
N ASP A 118 8.97 -5.81 -9.87
CA ASP A 118 9.21 -6.96 -10.74
C ASP A 118 10.00 -8.07 -10.03
N ALA A 119 10.97 -7.72 -9.18
CA ALA A 119 11.75 -8.69 -8.42
C ALA A 119 10.91 -9.41 -7.36
N VAL A 120 10.00 -8.71 -6.69
CA VAL A 120 9.03 -9.30 -5.75
C VAL A 120 8.06 -10.20 -6.50
N ASP A 121 7.55 -9.76 -7.65
CA ASP A 121 6.64 -10.57 -8.47
C ASP A 121 7.33 -11.84 -9.00
N ARG A 122 8.59 -11.72 -9.41
CA ARG A 122 9.42 -12.86 -9.80
C ARG A 122 9.59 -13.86 -8.67
N ALA A 123 9.81 -13.41 -7.43
CA ALA A 123 9.93 -14.29 -6.27
C ALA A 123 8.67 -15.15 -6.09
N TYR A 124 7.49 -14.52 -6.10
CA TYR A 124 6.21 -15.25 -5.99
C TYR A 124 6.00 -16.22 -7.14
N ASN A 125 6.25 -15.79 -8.39
CA ASN A 125 6.12 -16.67 -9.55
C ASN A 125 7.06 -17.88 -9.47
N GLN A 126 8.27 -17.70 -8.95
CA GLN A 126 9.22 -18.80 -8.75
C GLN A 126 8.71 -19.79 -7.71
N MET A 127 8.22 -19.32 -6.56
CA MET A 127 7.63 -20.19 -5.53
C MET A 127 6.41 -20.96 -6.06
N TYR A 128 5.55 -20.30 -6.84
CA TYR A 128 4.38 -20.94 -7.44
C TYR A 128 4.75 -22.00 -8.50
N ALA A 129 5.74 -21.70 -9.35
CA ALA A 129 6.25 -22.63 -10.34
C ALA A 129 6.92 -23.86 -9.68
N GLU A 130 7.73 -23.63 -8.64
CA GLU A 130 8.38 -24.67 -7.85
C GLU A 130 7.35 -25.61 -7.21
N LYS A 131 6.29 -25.06 -6.61
CA LYS A 131 5.19 -25.84 -6.03
C LYS A 131 4.49 -26.76 -7.05
N LEU A 132 4.44 -26.34 -8.31
CA LEU A 132 3.87 -27.12 -9.40
C LEU A 132 4.88 -28.03 -10.12
N GLY A 133 6.18 -27.93 -9.81
CA GLY A 133 7.26 -28.63 -10.50
C GLY A 133 7.42 -28.22 -11.96
N ILE A 134 7.17 -26.96 -12.31
CA ILE A 134 7.29 -26.41 -13.67
C ILE A 134 8.27 -25.23 -13.70
N THR A 135 8.61 -24.75 -14.90
CA THR A 135 9.42 -23.54 -15.07
C THR A 135 8.61 -22.26 -14.77
N VAL A 136 9.30 -21.16 -14.48
CA VAL A 136 8.67 -19.86 -14.22
C VAL A 136 7.95 -19.36 -15.47
N GLU A 137 8.53 -19.59 -16.64
CA GLU A 137 7.97 -19.22 -17.94
C GLU A 137 6.66 -19.96 -18.20
N GLU A 138 6.64 -21.28 -17.96
CA GLU A 138 5.42 -22.08 -18.06
C GLU A 138 4.35 -21.59 -17.10
N PHE A 139 4.71 -21.32 -15.83
CA PHE A 139 3.76 -20.79 -14.85
C PHE A 139 3.14 -19.46 -15.31
N ARG A 140 3.96 -18.53 -15.81
CA ARG A 140 3.49 -17.22 -16.30
C ARG A 140 2.60 -17.31 -17.52
N SER A 141 2.73 -18.38 -18.31
CA SER A 141 1.88 -18.66 -19.47
C SER A 141 0.53 -19.32 -19.12
N LEU A 142 0.37 -19.80 -17.87
CA LEU A 142 -0.89 -20.42 -17.45
C LEU A 142 -2.03 -19.40 -17.44
N ASP A 143 -3.22 -19.88 -17.80
CA ASP A 143 -4.45 -19.11 -17.60
C ASP A 143 -4.68 -18.90 -16.09
N ARG A 144 -4.93 -17.65 -15.72
CA ARG A 144 -5.25 -17.21 -14.34
C ARG A 144 -6.52 -17.84 -13.81
N SER A 145 -7.42 -18.27 -14.70
CA SER A 145 -8.66 -18.98 -14.34
C SER A 145 -8.46 -20.48 -14.19
N SER A 146 -7.30 -21.02 -14.58
CA SER A 146 -7.07 -22.47 -14.54
C SER A 146 -7.00 -23.00 -13.10
N PRO A 147 -7.52 -24.21 -12.83
CA PRO A 147 -7.37 -24.85 -11.52
C PRO A 147 -5.91 -25.01 -11.10
N ARG A 148 -5.01 -25.19 -12.08
CA ARG A 148 -3.57 -25.35 -11.86
C ARG A 148 -2.95 -24.06 -11.30
N TYR A 149 -3.33 -22.90 -11.84
CA TYR A 149 -2.91 -21.60 -11.34
C TYR A 149 -3.40 -21.33 -9.91
N GLN A 150 -4.67 -21.64 -9.63
CA GLN A 150 -5.23 -21.46 -8.28
C GLN A 150 -4.56 -22.38 -7.25
N LYS A 151 -4.32 -23.64 -7.61
CA LYS A 151 -3.60 -24.61 -6.76
C LYS A 151 -2.18 -24.15 -6.42
N ALA A 152 -1.49 -23.46 -7.34
CA ALA A 152 -0.16 -22.93 -7.09
C ALA A 152 -0.18 -21.86 -5.97
N LYS A 153 -1.21 -21.01 -5.95
CA LYS A 153 -1.35 -19.89 -5.01
C LYS A 153 -1.90 -20.28 -3.64
N GLU A 154 -2.56 -21.43 -3.54
CA GLU A 154 -3.12 -21.94 -2.29
C GLU A 154 -2.02 -22.07 -1.21
N GLY A 155 -2.26 -21.57 0.00
CA GLY A 155 -1.28 -21.57 1.09
C GLY A 155 -0.06 -20.65 0.91
N PHE A 156 0.04 -19.94 -0.23
CA PHE A 156 1.08 -18.94 -0.51
C PHE A 156 0.44 -17.63 -0.99
N PRO A 157 -0.39 -16.97 -0.15
CA PRO A 157 -1.00 -15.71 -0.52
C PRO A 157 0.07 -14.64 -0.77
N LYS A 158 -0.08 -13.91 -1.87
CA LYS A 158 0.77 -12.74 -2.14
C LYS A 158 0.28 -11.56 -1.30
N GLN A 159 0.91 -11.33 -0.15
CA GLN A 159 0.61 -10.20 0.74
C GLN A 159 1.69 -9.13 0.57
N VAL A 160 1.47 -8.24 -0.40
CA VAL A 160 2.38 -7.13 -0.66
C VAL A 160 1.67 -5.83 -0.33
N SER A 161 2.24 -5.07 0.60
CA SER A 161 1.84 -3.71 0.94
C SER A 161 2.75 -2.73 0.20
N ILE A 162 2.18 -1.73 -0.45
CA ILE A 162 2.92 -0.69 -1.18
C ILE A 162 2.51 0.64 -0.61
N THR A 163 3.49 1.49 -0.29
CA THR A 163 3.25 2.84 0.24
C THR A 163 3.58 3.89 -0.81
N GLU A 164 2.78 4.97 -0.83
CA GLU A 164 3.04 6.13 -1.67
C GLU A 164 4.41 6.77 -1.36
N PRO A 165 5.10 7.34 -2.36
CA PRO A 165 6.37 8.02 -2.17
C PRO A 165 6.26 9.13 -1.12
N THR A 166 6.94 8.92 0.00
CA THR A 166 6.93 9.83 1.15
C THR A 166 8.36 10.17 1.53
N ASP A 167 8.60 11.31 2.17
CA ASP A 167 9.94 11.65 2.63
C ASP A 167 10.36 10.65 3.72
N LEU A 168 11.20 9.67 3.37
CA LEU A 168 11.80 8.73 4.31
C LEU A 168 13.03 9.42 4.93
N LYS A 169 12.98 9.70 6.24
CA LYS A 169 14.10 10.32 6.98
C LYS A 169 15.14 9.30 7.42
#